data_AF-A0A1X0R6D4-F1
#
_entry.id   AF-A0A1X0R6D4-F1
#
_cell.length_a   1.000
_cell.length_b   1.000
_cell.length_c   1.000
_cell.angle_alpha   90.00
_cell.angle_beta   90.00
_cell.angle_gamma   90.00
#
_symmetry.space_group_name_H-M   'P 1'
#
loop_
_entity.id
_entity.type
_entity.pdbx_description
1 polymer ?
#
loop_
_entity_poly.entity_id
_entity_poly.type
_entity_poly.pdbx_seq_one_letter_code
_entity_poly.pdbx_strand_id
1 'polypeptide(L)'
;MFCKCFCGSNSTIFELPMTDLRPCSVCTKQYCLDNMQDGLCDGIADATCPSNDFKTECFARDSFKDEMIVRSFLLITSGLMVYSIIKPLLTDKWQKVKDYVYLAGYCID
;
A
#
# COMPACT_ATOMS: atom_id res chain seq x y z
N MET A 1 -15.93 -3.03 -1.24
CA MET A 1 -15.08 -3.44 -0.10
C MET A 1 -15.00 -4.95 -0.04
N PHE A 2 -13.98 -5.50 0.62
CA PHE A 2 -13.84 -6.95 0.80
C PHE A 2 -13.81 -7.31 2.29
N CYS A 3 -14.41 -8.45 2.63
CA CYS A 3 -14.37 -9.04 3.96
C CYS A 3 -13.52 -10.31 3.91
N LYS A 4 -12.44 -10.37 4.69
CA LYS A 4 -11.62 -11.55 4.86
C LYS A 4 -12.00 -12.26 6.15
N CYS A 5 -12.42 -13.50 6.04
CA CYS A 5 -12.82 -14.36 7.15
C CYS A 5 -11.69 -15.37 7.41
N PHE A 6 -11.23 -15.47 8.66
CA PHE A 6 -10.21 -16.43 9.09
C PHE A 6 -10.82 -17.48 10.01
N CYS A 7 -10.47 -18.74 9.76
CA CYS A 7 -10.95 -19.92 10.47
C CYS A 7 -9.74 -20.86 10.62
N GLY A 8 -9.01 -20.78 11.74
CA GLY A 8 -7.75 -21.51 11.86
C GLY A 8 -6.70 -21.03 10.86
N SER A 9 -6.16 -21.99 10.13
CA SER A 9 -5.19 -21.77 9.07
C SER A 9 -5.82 -21.41 7.71
N ASN A 10 -7.15 -21.47 7.59
CA ASN A 10 -7.87 -21.18 6.35
C ASN A 10 -8.40 -19.75 6.34
N SER A 11 -8.38 -19.13 5.17
CA SER A 11 -8.96 -17.80 4.97
C SER A 11 -9.69 -17.70 3.64
N THR A 12 -10.89 -17.12 3.66
CA THR A 12 -11.72 -16.87 2.48
C THR A 12 -12.04 -15.37 2.38
N ILE A 13 -12.26 -14.89 1.16
CA ILE A 13 -12.54 -13.48 0.88
C ILE A 13 -13.90 -13.36 0.19
N PHE A 14 -14.74 -12.49 0.72
CA PHE A 14 -16.04 -12.17 0.15
C PHE A 14 -16.13 -10.71 -0.27
N GLU A 15 -16.87 -10.48 -1.36
CA GLU A 15 -17.23 -9.14 -1.78
C GLU A 15 -18.40 -8.64 -0.94
N LEU A 16 -18.31 -7.41 -0.46
CA LEU A 16 -19.37 -6.80 0.33
C LEU A 16 -20.29 -5.96 -0.57
N PRO A 17 -21.61 -6.04 -0.37
CA PRO A 17 -22.54 -5.21 -1.12
C PRO A 17 -22.32 -3.73 -0.79
N MET A 18 -22.33 -2.88 -1.82
CA MET A 18 -22.12 -1.42 -1.71
C MET A 18 -23.39 -0.67 -1.29
N THR A 19 -24.44 -1.39 -0.88
CA THR A 19 -25.76 -0.83 -0.53
C THR A 19 -25.75 -0.05 0.78
N ASP A 20 -24.70 -0.18 1.59
CA ASP A 20 -24.53 0.50 2.87
C ASP A 20 -23.42 1.56 2.79
N LEU A 21 -23.60 2.71 3.46
CA LEU A 21 -22.59 3.77 3.55
C LEU A 21 -21.30 3.29 4.26
N ARG A 22 -21.37 2.21 5.06
CA ARG A 22 -20.24 1.59 5.75
C ARG A 22 -20.25 0.09 5.48
N PRO A 23 -19.75 -0.36 4.32
CA PRO A 23 -19.78 -1.78 3.98
C PRO A 23 -18.95 -2.64 4.94
N CYS A 24 -17.95 -2.08 5.64
CA CYS A 24 -17.22 -2.82 6.68
C CYS A 24 -18.04 -3.20 7.92
N SER A 25 -19.14 -2.49 8.24
CA SER A 25 -20.00 -2.91 9.36
C SER A 25 -20.80 -4.18 9.06
N VAL A 26 -20.94 -4.54 7.79
CA VAL A 26 -21.56 -5.79 7.36
C VAL A 26 -20.60 -6.98 7.55
N CYS A 27 -19.28 -6.72 7.54
CA CYS A 27 -18.24 -7.73 7.78
C CYS A 27 -18.25 -8.16 9.26
N THR A 28 -19.08 -9.15 9.58
CA THR A 28 -19.24 -9.73 10.91
C THR A 28 -19.02 -11.23 10.86
N LYS A 29 -18.85 -11.86 12.04
CA LYS A 29 -18.79 -13.32 12.16
C LYS A 29 -20.02 -14.00 11.54
N GLN A 30 -21.20 -13.44 11.74
CA GLN A 30 -22.44 -13.98 11.19
C GLN A 30 -22.48 -13.91 9.67
N TYR A 31 -22.01 -12.81 9.07
CA TYR A 31 -21.93 -12.68 7.61
C TYR A 31 -20.98 -13.73 6.98
N CYS A 32 -19.83 -13.96 7.60
CA CYS A 32 -18.90 -15.00 7.17
C CYS A 32 -19.50 -16.41 7.27
N LEU A 33 -20.23 -16.71 8.34
CA LEU A 33 -20.90 -18.00 8.53
C LEU A 33 -22.01 -18.25 7.51
N ASP A 34 -22.79 -17.22 7.19
CA ASP A 34 -23.89 -17.27 6.22
C ASP A 34 -23.41 -17.47 4.78
N ASN A 35 -22.28 -16.83 4.41
CA ASN A 35 -21.76 -16.87 3.04
C ASN A 35 -20.74 -17.99 2.79
N MET A 36 -20.21 -18.64 3.83
CA MET A 36 -19.33 -19.81 3.66
C MET A 36 -20.13 -21.07 3.33
N GLN A 37 -20.11 -21.46 2.05
CA GLN A 37 -20.80 -22.65 1.54
C GLN A 37 -20.05 -23.98 1.76
N ASP A 38 -18.78 -23.97 2.18
CA ASP A 38 -17.88 -25.11 1.99
C ASP A 38 -17.61 -25.99 3.23
N GLY A 39 -18.44 -25.94 4.26
CA GLY A 39 -18.35 -26.90 5.38
C GLY A 39 -17.06 -26.82 6.25
N LEU A 40 -16.09 -25.98 5.85
CA LEU A 40 -14.77 -25.85 6.48
C LEU A 40 -14.83 -25.29 7.91
N CYS A 41 -15.96 -24.67 8.25
CA CYS A 41 -16.27 -24.17 9.58
C CYS A 41 -17.58 -24.80 10.14
N ASP A 42 -18.10 -25.88 9.55
CA ASP A 42 -19.35 -26.55 9.97
C ASP A 42 -19.19 -27.31 11.30
N GLY A 43 -18.00 -27.84 11.56
CA GLY A 43 -17.61 -28.39 12.88
C GLY A 43 -17.43 -27.33 13.98
N ILE A 44 -17.74 -26.06 13.70
CA ILE A 44 -17.55 -24.90 14.58
C ILE A 44 -18.90 -24.33 15.04
N ALA A 45 -20.02 -24.87 14.55
CA ALA A 45 -21.32 -24.70 15.19
C ALA A 45 -21.34 -25.33 16.60
N ASP A 46 -20.52 -26.36 16.84
CA ASP A 46 -20.40 -27.06 18.11
C ASP A 46 -19.08 -26.74 18.82
N ALA A 47 -19.14 -25.83 19.79
CA ALA A 47 -18.29 -25.72 21.00
C ALA A 47 -16.73 -25.76 20.88
N THR A 48 -16.12 -25.92 19.70
CA THR A 48 -14.73 -26.38 19.54
C THR A 48 -13.82 -25.41 18.78
N CYS A 49 -14.30 -24.23 18.39
CA CYS A 49 -13.39 -23.10 18.25
C CYS A 49 -13.51 -22.24 19.50
N PRO A 50 -12.46 -22.15 20.34
CA PRO A 50 -12.38 -21.06 21.28
C PRO A 50 -12.55 -19.78 20.47
N SER A 51 -13.35 -18.84 20.98
CA SER A 51 -13.58 -17.49 20.46
C SER A 51 -12.32 -16.71 20.09
N ASN A 52 -11.14 -17.27 20.34
CA ASN A 52 -9.82 -16.69 20.19
C ASN A 52 -9.23 -16.86 18.77
N ASP A 53 -9.78 -17.74 17.94
CA ASP A 53 -9.15 -18.09 16.65
C ASP A 53 -9.93 -17.62 15.39
N PHE A 54 -11.20 -17.21 15.58
CA PHE A 54 -11.98 -16.63 14.49
C PHE A 54 -11.70 -15.13 14.38
N LYS A 55 -11.17 -14.69 13.24
CA LYS A 55 -10.86 -13.28 12.98
C LYS A 55 -11.58 -12.82 11.71
N THR A 56 -12.08 -11.59 11.74
CA THR A 56 -12.60 -10.92 10.53
C THR A 56 -11.77 -9.67 10.30
N GLU A 57 -11.35 -9.46 9.06
CA GLU A 57 -10.71 -8.22 8.66
C GLU A 57 -11.40 -7.67 7.44
N CYS A 58 -11.91 -6.44 7.57
CA CYS A 58 -12.38 -5.68 6.44
C CYS A 58 -11.18 -5.01 5.77
N PHE A 59 -10.99 -5.25 4.48
CA PHE A 59 -9.98 -4.56 3.71
C PHE A 59 -10.61 -3.92 2.48
N ALA A 60 -10.22 -2.67 2.22
CA ALA A 60 -10.36 -2.09 0.90
C ALA A 60 -9.08 -2.43 0.13
N ARG A 61 -9.22 -3.15 -0.99
CA ARG A 61 -8.11 -3.40 -1.93
C ARG A 61 -7.50 -2.08 -2.46
N ASP A 62 -8.26 -1.00 -2.35
CA ASP A 62 -7.89 0.38 -2.67
C ASP A 62 -7.81 1.24 -1.39
N SER A 63 -7.05 0.77 -0.39
CA SER A 63 -6.84 1.57 0.82
C SER A 63 -5.89 2.72 0.50
N PHE A 64 -6.23 3.92 0.97
CA PHE A 64 -5.40 5.12 0.84
C PHE A 64 -3.95 4.89 1.27
N LYS A 65 -3.72 3.99 2.25
CA LYS A 65 -2.38 3.62 2.70
C LYS A 65 -1.56 2.94 1.61
N ASP A 66 -2.11 1.95 0.91
CA ASP A 66 -1.42 1.22 -0.16
C ASP A 66 -1.19 2.14 -1.37
N GLU A 67 -2.20 2.94 -1.72
CA GLU A 67 -2.07 3.94 -2.79
C GLU A 67 -0.97 4.97 -2.49
N MET A 68 -0.91 5.50 -1.27
CA MET A 68 0.12 6.46 -0.86
C MET A 68 1.53 5.86 -0.93
N ILE A 69 1.71 4.61 -0.49
CA ILE A 69 3.01 3.93 -0.54
C ILE A 69 3.48 3.85 -2.00
N VAL A 70 2.64 3.34 -2.90
CA VAL A 70 2.99 3.19 -4.31
C VAL A 70 3.27 4.55 -4.97
N ARG A 71 2.40 5.56 -4.73
CA ARG A 71 2.61 6.91 -5.27
C ARG A 71 3.90 7.53 -4.77
N SER A 72 4.22 7.40 -3.48
CA SER A 72 5.45 7.94 -2.91
C SER A 72 6.70 7.32 -3.54
N PHE A 73 6.69 6.00 -3.75
CA PHE A 73 7.80 5.29 -4.39
C PHE A 73 8.03 5.77 -5.83
N LEU A 74 6.95 5.97 -6.59
CA LEU A 74 7.03 6.50 -7.96
C LEU A 74 7.56 7.94 -8.00
N LEU A 75 7.11 8.81 -7.09
CA LEU A 75 7.60 10.19 -7.00
C LEU A 75 9.08 10.27 -6.62
N ILE A 76 9.51 9.45 -5.65
CA ILE A 76 10.92 9.40 -5.22
C ILE A 76 11.80 8.89 -6.36
N THR A 77 11.44 7.75 -6.96
CA THR A 77 12.23 7.12 -8.02
C THR A 77 12.31 8.00 -9.27
N SER A 78 11.19 8.62 -9.67
CA SER A 78 11.18 9.56 -10.79
C SER A 78 12.02 10.81 -10.49
N GLY A 79 11.93 11.35 -9.27
CA GLY A 79 12.78 12.45 -8.80
C GLY A 79 14.28 12.12 -8.87
N LEU A 80 14.67 10.91 -8.42
CA LEU A 80 16.05 10.40 -8.52
C LEU A 80 16.51 10.30 -9.98
N MET A 81 15.66 9.78 -10.88
CA MET A 81 15.97 9.69 -12.30
C MET A 81 16.19 11.07 -12.92
N VAL A 82 15.27 12.01 -12.68
CA VAL A 82 15.35 13.37 -13.18
C VAL A 82 16.59 14.07 -12.63
N TYR A 83 16.88 13.92 -11.34
CA TYR A 83 18.09 14.47 -10.73
C TYR A 83 19.37 13.92 -11.37
N SER A 84 19.41 12.62 -11.65
CA SER A 84 20.56 11.98 -12.31
C SER A 84 20.83 12.57 -13.70
N ILE A 85 19.78 12.89 -14.46
CA ILE A 85 19.89 13.51 -15.79
C ILE A 85 20.32 14.99 -15.70
N ILE A 86 19.79 15.73 -14.72
CA ILE A 86 20.07 17.17 -14.57
C ILE A 86 21.46 17.43 -13.96
N LYS A 87 21.92 16.58 -13.02
CA LYS A 87 23.20 16.71 -12.32
C LYS A 87 24.41 16.94 -13.24
N PRO A 88 24.64 16.15 -14.31
CA PRO A 88 25.78 16.38 -15.20
C PRO A 88 25.67 17.73 -15.92
N LEU A 89 24.48 18.14 -16.37
CA LEU A 89 24.27 19.41 -17.05
C LEU A 89 24.54 20.62 -16.15
N LEU A 90 24.09 20.55 -14.89
CA LEU A 90 24.40 21.58 -13.91
C LEU A 90 25.90 21.60 -13.62
N THR A 91 26.51 20.44 -13.34
CA THR A 91 27.93 20.37 -13.00
C THR A 91 28.81 20.93 -14.12
N ASP A 92 28.52 20.64 -15.38
CA ASP A 92 29.24 21.17 -16.54
C ASP A 92 29.20 22.71 -16.59
N LYS A 93 28.02 23.30 -16.31
CA LYS A 93 27.85 24.75 -16.26
C LYS A 93 28.58 25.38 -15.06
N TRP A 94 28.51 24.73 -13.89
CA TRP A 94 29.18 25.22 -12.68
C TRP A 94 30.70 25.10 -12.76
N GLN A 95 31.24 24.09 -13.44
CA GLN A 95 32.67 23.96 -13.72
C GLN A 95 33.15 25.08 -14.65
N LYS A 96 32.46 25.33 -15.77
CA LYS A 96 32.83 26.42 -16.68
C LYS A 96 32.82 27.80 -16.01
N VAL A 97 31.85 28.07 -15.13
CA VAL A 97 31.81 29.33 -14.38
C VAL A 97 32.95 29.41 -13.37
N LYS A 98 33.29 28.32 -12.68
CA LYS A 98 34.46 28.28 -11.79
C LYS A 98 35.76 28.54 -12.56
N ASP A 99 35.94 27.90 -13.70
CA ASP A 99 37.13 28.06 -14.53
C ASP A 99 37.26 29.49 -15.09
N TYR A 100 36.15 30.10 -15.53
CA TYR A 100 36.14 31.48 -16.00
C TYR A 100 36.51 32.48 -14.91
N VAL A 101 36.01 32.29 -13.69
CA VAL A 101 36.33 33.16 -12.54
C VAL A 101 37.77 32.95 -12.07
N TYR A 102 38.28 31.73 -12.08
CA TYR A 102 39.66 31.43 -11.71
C TYR A 102 40.67 32.02 -12.71
N LEU A 103 40.39 31.89 -14.01
CA LEU A 103 41.20 32.51 -15.08
C LEU A 103 41.10 34.05 -15.06
N ALA A 104 39.90 34.61 -14.83
CA ALA A 104 39.74 36.05 -14.70
C ALA A 104 40.44 36.61 -13.46
N GLY A 105 40.46 35.86 -12.35
CA GLY A 105 41.23 36.21 -11.15
C GLY A 105 42.75 36.22 -11.41
N TYR A 106 43.27 35.23 -12.15
CA TYR A 106 44.71 35.14 -12.44
C TYR A 106 45.22 36.20 -13.44
N CYS A 107 44.34 36.88 -14.18
CA CYS A 107 44.72 38.02 -15.03
C CYS A 107 44.71 39.38 -14.30
N ILE A 108 44.35 39.41 -13.01
CA ILE A 108 44.27 40.63 -12.18
C ILE A 108 45.45 40.72 -11.18
N ASP A 109 46.19 39.62 -10.97
CA ASP A 109 47.47 39.56 -10.25
C ASP A 109 48.66 39.71 -11.20
#